data_AF-A0A931XP63-F1
#
_entry.id   AF-A0A931XP63-F1
#
_cell.length_a   1.000
_cell.length_b   1.000
_cell.length_c   1.000
_cell.angle_alpha   90.00
_cell.angle_beta   90.00
_cell.angle_gamma   90.00
#
_symmetry.space_group_name_H-M   'P 1'
#
loop_
_entity.id
_entity.type
_entity.pdbx_description
1 polymer ?
#
loop_
_entity_poly.entity_id
_entity_poly.type
_entity_poly.pdbx_seq_one_letter_code
_entity_poly.pdbx_strand_id
1 'polypeptide(L)'
;MRRAWFSYQIPPNTKTGPLRRFTASRGYLTPPVLIGLTIICLVVAATLLFNSFLIRKVKEPVTLPLPYPSDASPAPNGAGEIANWKTYKSNRFPYQIKYPGNFNVSDENLINEDVAESIIFFDYQSDFSLSTGVLNNPKELPPNEWYKDFIERNPDGYIEIPTQSNLKVDGYSAFKTSYPAKTSSEGFGETVPFQNVYIPKYQKIFMIGFTSKAILEDTKIFDQILSTFQFLD
;
A
#
# COMPACT_ATOMS: atom_id res chain seq x y z
N MET A 1 22.36 41.70 -0.57
CA MET A 1 22.44 40.38 -1.24
C MET A 1 22.16 40.57 -2.73
N ARG A 2 23.17 40.36 -3.60
CA ARG A 2 23.06 40.57 -5.05
C ARG A 2 22.52 39.31 -5.72
N ARG A 3 21.43 39.43 -6.47
CA ARG A 3 20.84 38.33 -7.28
C ARG A 3 21.65 38.19 -8.57
N ALA A 4 22.26 37.02 -8.76
CA ALA A 4 22.93 36.65 -10.00
C ALA A 4 21.88 36.20 -11.02
N TRP A 5 21.84 36.87 -12.17
CA TRP A 5 21.04 36.51 -13.33
C TRP A 5 21.83 35.50 -14.17
N PHE A 6 21.33 34.28 -14.30
CA PHE A 6 21.85 33.32 -15.27
C PHE A 6 21.15 33.53 -16.60
N SER A 7 21.84 34.16 -17.54
CA SER A 7 21.43 34.26 -18.95
C SER A 7 21.65 32.91 -19.63
N TYR A 8 20.56 32.24 -20.01
CA TYR A 8 20.56 31.00 -20.77
C TYR A 8 20.99 31.30 -22.22
N GLN A 9 22.19 30.85 -22.62
CA GLN A 9 22.65 30.96 -24.00
C GLN A 9 22.03 29.84 -24.83
N ILE A 10 21.26 30.23 -25.86
CA ILE A 10 20.70 29.32 -26.86
C ILE A 10 21.87 28.78 -27.70
N PRO A 11 22.02 27.45 -27.85
CA PRO A 11 23.11 26.88 -28.65
C PRO A 11 22.96 27.25 -30.13
N PRO A 12 24.08 27.46 -30.86
CA PRO A 12 24.04 27.85 -32.26
C PRO A 12 23.49 26.73 -33.14
N ASN A 13 22.59 27.16 -34.02
CA ASN A 13 21.92 26.42 -35.08
C ASN A 13 22.91 25.53 -35.87
N THR A 14 22.76 24.21 -35.75
CA THR A 14 23.59 23.23 -36.44
C THR A 14 23.24 23.19 -37.93
N LYS A 15 24.24 23.49 -38.77
CA LYS A 15 24.16 23.47 -40.22
C LYS A 15 23.60 22.14 -40.72
N THR A 16 22.46 22.21 -41.40
CA THR A 16 21.86 21.09 -42.13
C THR A 16 22.76 20.72 -43.32
N GLY A 17 23.44 19.59 -43.21
CA GLY A 17 24.19 18.99 -44.31
C GLY A 17 23.26 18.49 -45.42
N PRO A 18 23.77 18.30 -46.65
CA PRO A 18 22.96 17.85 -47.78
C PRO A 18 22.33 16.49 -47.50
N LEU A 19 21.02 16.40 -47.76
CA LEU A 19 20.21 15.19 -47.65
C LEU A 19 20.83 14.09 -48.53
N ARG A 20 21.46 13.10 -47.90
CA ARG A 20 21.90 11.88 -48.59
C ARG A 20 20.68 11.19 -49.16
N ARG A 21 20.55 11.17 -50.49
CA ARG A 21 19.61 10.29 -51.19
C ARG A 21 20.03 8.84 -50.89
N PHE A 22 19.25 8.17 -50.05
CA PHE A 22 19.32 6.72 -49.90
C PHE A 22 18.79 6.10 -51.19
N THR A 23 19.69 5.75 -52.11
CA THR A 23 19.38 4.80 -53.18
C THR A 23 19.16 3.45 -52.51
N ALA A 24 17.92 2.96 -52.53
CA ALA A 24 17.57 1.63 -52.04
C ALA A 24 18.35 0.58 -52.85
N SER A 25 19.50 0.15 -52.32
CA SER A 25 20.17 -1.04 -52.82
C SER A 25 19.21 -2.21 -52.58
N ARG A 26 18.81 -2.89 -53.64
CA ARG A 26 18.05 -4.15 -53.55
C ARG A 26 18.99 -5.21 -52.98
N GLY A 27 19.16 -5.19 -51.66
CA GLY A 27 19.84 -6.24 -50.92
C GLY A 27 18.96 -7.48 -50.93
N TYR A 28 19.29 -8.43 -51.79
CA TYR A 28 18.69 -9.76 -51.74
C TYR A 28 19.16 -10.41 -50.45
N LEU A 29 18.25 -10.58 -49.48
CA LEU A 29 18.48 -11.45 -48.33
C LEU A 29 18.73 -12.85 -48.89
N THR A 30 19.93 -13.37 -48.69
CA THR A 30 20.29 -14.69 -49.20
C THR A 30 19.33 -15.73 -48.62
N PRO A 31 18.97 -16.79 -49.36
CA PRO A 31 17.99 -17.79 -48.90
C PRO A 31 18.20 -18.31 -47.47
N PRO A 32 19.45 -18.54 -46.98
CA PRO A 32 19.68 -18.95 -45.60
C PRO A 32 19.22 -17.93 -44.55
N VAL A 33 19.36 -16.63 -44.84
CA VAL A 33 18.93 -15.56 -43.92
C VAL A 33 17.41 -15.50 -43.82
N LEU A 34 16.71 -15.72 -44.93
CA LEU A 34 15.24 -15.81 -44.93
C LEU A 34 14.74 -17.02 -44.13
N ILE A 35 15.42 -18.16 -44.24
CA ILE A 35 15.10 -19.36 -43.44
C ILE A 35 15.30 -19.08 -41.94
N GLY A 36 16.43 -18.47 -41.56
CA GLY A 36 16.69 -18.10 -40.16
C GLY A 36 15.64 -17.16 -39.57
N LEU A 37 15.27 -16.10 -40.30
CA LEU A 37 14.23 -15.17 -39.85
C LEU A 37 12.86 -15.85 -39.70
N THR A 38 12.51 -16.76 -40.60
CA THR A 38 11.24 -17.49 -40.55
C THR A 38 11.13 -18.36 -39.29
N ILE A 39 12.22 -19.04 -38.91
CA ILE A 39 12.26 -19.86 -37.68
C ILE A 39 12.11 -18.98 -36.44
N ILE A 40 12.80 -17.84 -36.40
CA ILE A 40 12.69 -16.89 -35.27
C ILE A 40 11.25 -16.38 -35.14
N CYS A 41 10.61 -16.00 -36.24
CA CYS A 41 9.21 -15.58 -36.24
C CYS A 41 8.26 -16.67 -35.75
N LEU A 42 8.47 -17.94 -36.12
CA LEU A 42 7.67 -19.06 -35.64
C LEU A 42 7.84 -19.30 -34.14
N VAL A 43 9.06 -19.20 -33.61
CA VAL A 43 9.31 -19.36 -32.16
C VAL A 43 8.63 -18.23 -31.37
N VAL A 44 8.72 -16.98 -31.83
CA VAL A 44 8.06 -15.84 -31.19
C VAL A 44 6.53 -15.98 -31.25
N ALA A 45 5.97 -16.42 -32.38
CA ALA A 45 4.54 -16.66 -32.47
C ALA A 45 4.08 -17.78 -31.52
N ALA A 46 4.85 -18.87 -31.42
CA ALA A 46 4.54 -19.98 -30.51
C ALA A 46 4.59 -19.54 -29.03
N THR A 47 5.58 -18.75 -28.62
CA THR A 47 5.68 -18.25 -27.24
C THR A 47 4.55 -17.28 -26.89
N LEU A 48 4.16 -16.39 -27.81
CA LEU A 48 3.02 -15.50 -27.62
C LEU A 48 1.70 -16.27 -27.50
N LEU A 49 1.48 -17.28 -28.33
CA LEU A 49 0.30 -18.15 -28.25
C LEU A 49 0.25 -18.92 -26.93
N PHE A 50 1.38 -19.50 -26.49
CA PHE A 50 1.46 -20.22 -25.23
C PHE A 50 1.19 -19.31 -24.02
N ASN A 51 1.75 -18.10 -24.01
CA ASN A 51 1.52 -17.13 -22.93
C ASN A 51 0.05 -16.65 -22.90
N SER A 52 -0.56 -16.44 -24.08
CA SER A 52 -1.99 -16.09 -24.18
C SER A 52 -2.91 -17.20 -23.64
N PHE A 53 -2.52 -18.47 -23.81
CA PHE A 53 -3.28 -19.62 -23.34
C PHE A 53 -3.19 -19.79 -21.81
N LEU A 54 -2.02 -19.53 -21.22
CA LEU A 54 -1.83 -19.52 -19.76
C LEU A 54 -2.65 -18.40 -19.10
N ILE A 55 -2.66 -17.19 -19.67
CA ILE A 55 -3.43 -16.06 -19.14
C ILE A 55 -4.94 -16.33 -19.20
N ARG A 56 -5.42 -17.04 -20.24
CA ARG A 56 -6.85 -17.40 -20.37
C ARG A 56 -7.32 -18.40 -19.32
N LYS A 57 -6.44 -19.25 -18.77
CA LYS A 57 -6.80 -20.18 -17.70
C LYS A 57 -6.89 -19.53 -16.30
N VAL A 58 -6.57 -18.25 -16.17
CA VAL A 58 -6.65 -17.49 -14.90
C VAL A 58 -7.94 -16.66 -14.78
N LYS A 59 -8.80 -16.65 -15.81
CA LYS A 59 -10.16 -16.09 -15.69
C LYS A 59 -11.14 -17.19 -15.32
N GLU A 60 -11.09 -17.65 -14.08
CA GLU A 60 -12.30 -18.19 -13.48
C GLU A 60 -13.33 -17.04 -13.39
N PRO A 61 -14.62 -17.30 -13.69
CA PRO A 61 -15.66 -16.35 -13.35
C PRO A 61 -15.58 -16.10 -11.85
N VAL A 62 -15.51 -14.83 -11.44
CA VAL A 62 -15.74 -14.47 -10.04
C VAL A 62 -17.17 -14.91 -9.74
N THR A 63 -17.29 -16.10 -9.16
CA THR A 63 -18.50 -16.57 -8.53
C THR A 63 -18.82 -15.54 -7.46
N LEU A 64 -19.91 -14.80 -7.64
CA LEU A 64 -20.44 -13.92 -6.60
C LEU A 64 -20.49 -14.74 -5.30
N PRO A 65 -19.80 -14.30 -4.23
CA PRO A 65 -19.87 -15.02 -2.97
C PRO A 65 -21.33 -15.11 -2.55
N LEU A 66 -21.77 -16.31 -2.18
CA LEU A 66 -22.99 -16.51 -1.41
C LEU A 66 -22.99 -15.50 -0.25
N PRO A 67 -24.15 -14.93 0.14
CA PRO A 67 -24.24 -14.11 1.34
C PRO A 67 -23.72 -14.94 2.51
N TYR A 68 -22.47 -14.70 2.89
CA TYR A 68 -21.95 -15.19 4.15
C TYR A 68 -22.85 -14.62 5.23
N PRO A 69 -23.16 -15.40 6.29
CA PRO A 69 -23.78 -14.83 7.47
C PRO A 69 -22.98 -13.60 7.84
N SER A 70 -23.66 -12.46 7.86
CA SER A 70 -23.10 -11.21 8.35
C SER A 70 -22.67 -11.50 9.78
N ASP A 71 -21.37 -11.79 9.97
CA ASP A 71 -20.77 -11.71 11.28
C ASP A 71 -21.00 -10.28 11.72
N ALA A 72 -22.04 -10.12 12.54
CA ALA A 72 -22.31 -8.89 13.24
C ALA A 72 -21.01 -8.55 13.94
N SER A 73 -20.38 -7.45 13.50
CA SER A 73 -19.25 -6.85 14.20
C SER A 73 -19.63 -6.84 15.67
N PRO A 74 -18.90 -7.53 16.56
CA PRO A 74 -19.30 -7.66 17.95
C PRO A 74 -19.45 -6.25 18.51
N ALA A 75 -20.68 -5.87 18.86
CA ALA A 75 -20.89 -4.67 19.64
C ALA A 75 -20.06 -4.87 20.93
N PRO A 76 -19.16 -3.94 21.30
CA PRO A 76 -18.33 -4.11 22.47
C PRO A 76 -19.23 -4.27 23.70
N ASN A 77 -19.28 -5.46 24.28
CA ASN A 77 -20.09 -5.79 25.47
C ASN A 77 -19.54 -5.13 26.76
N GLY A 78 -18.77 -4.05 26.65
CA GLY A 78 -18.00 -3.45 27.75
C GLY A 78 -18.12 -1.93 27.78
N ALA A 79 -19.33 -1.38 27.94
CA ALA A 79 -19.53 0.05 28.11
C ALA A 79 -18.74 0.65 29.30
N GLY A 80 -18.31 -0.18 30.27
CA GLY A 80 -17.46 0.23 31.39
C GLY A 80 -15.96 0.34 31.08
N GLU A 81 -15.46 -0.36 30.05
CA GLU A 81 -14.02 -0.47 29.77
C GLU A 81 -13.46 0.75 29.00
N ILE A 82 -14.33 1.45 28.27
CA ILE A 82 -14.01 2.64 27.46
C ILE A 82 -14.15 3.98 28.22
N ALA A 83 -14.55 3.97 29.50
CA ALA A 83 -14.88 5.19 30.25
C ALA A 83 -13.70 6.15 30.45
N ASN A 84 -12.47 5.63 30.50
CA ASN A 84 -11.24 6.40 30.73
C ASN A 84 -10.43 6.66 29.46
N TRP A 85 -11.01 6.41 28.28
CA TRP A 85 -10.31 6.59 27.01
C TRP A 85 -10.21 8.05 26.62
N LYS A 86 -9.06 8.41 26.05
CA LYS A 86 -8.82 9.72 25.46
C LYS A 86 -9.23 9.70 24.00
N THR A 87 -9.54 10.87 23.44
CA THR A 87 -9.87 11.04 22.02
C THR A 87 -8.74 11.80 21.35
N TYR A 88 -8.16 11.20 20.32
CA TYR A 88 -7.28 11.90 19.39
C TYR A 88 -8.12 12.38 18.22
N LYS A 89 -7.93 13.64 17.85
CA LYS A 89 -8.53 14.26 16.68
C LYS A 89 -7.40 14.83 15.83
N SER A 90 -7.30 14.41 14.58
CA SER A 90 -6.28 14.97 13.69
C SER A 90 -6.60 16.44 13.42
N ASN A 91 -5.56 17.27 13.42
CA ASN A 91 -5.66 18.68 13.05
C ASN A 91 -5.57 18.88 11.54
N ARG A 92 -5.16 17.85 10.79
CA ARG A 92 -4.86 17.93 9.35
C ARG A 92 -5.88 17.19 8.49
N PHE A 93 -6.47 16.13 9.03
CA PHE A 93 -7.44 15.29 8.34
C PHE A 93 -8.71 15.14 9.18
N PRO A 94 -9.89 14.99 8.56
CA PRO A 94 -11.17 14.94 9.27
C PRO A 94 -11.43 13.54 9.84
N TYR A 95 -10.66 13.12 10.84
CA TYR A 95 -10.91 11.89 11.58
C TYR A 95 -10.63 12.05 13.08
N GLN A 96 -11.21 11.15 13.86
CA GLN A 96 -10.91 10.95 15.27
C GLN A 96 -10.83 9.46 15.60
N ILE A 97 -10.09 9.15 16.67
CA ILE A 97 -9.99 7.79 17.21
C ILE A 97 -9.85 7.88 18.73
N LYS A 98 -10.46 6.96 19.47
CA LYS A 98 -10.25 6.85 20.91
C LYS A 98 -9.16 5.82 21.22
N TYR A 99 -8.45 6.06 22.31
CA TYR A 99 -7.34 5.23 22.75
C TYR A 99 -7.26 5.18 24.28
N PRO A 100 -6.64 4.13 24.88
CA PRO A 100 -6.49 4.00 26.32
C PRO A 100 -5.80 5.21 26.97
N GLY A 101 -6.31 5.66 28.13
CA GLY A 101 -5.87 6.89 28.77
C GLY A 101 -4.41 6.91 29.26
N ASN A 102 -3.81 5.73 29.45
CA ASN A 102 -2.41 5.52 29.82
C ASN A 102 -1.44 5.68 28.64
N PHE A 103 -1.93 5.71 27.39
CA PHE A 103 -1.03 5.84 26.25
C PHE A 103 -0.54 7.29 26.11
N ASN A 104 0.72 7.39 25.73
CA ASN A 104 1.34 8.60 25.24
C ASN A 104 1.10 8.72 23.74
N VAL A 105 1.02 9.96 23.26
CA VAL A 105 0.83 10.25 21.83
C VAL A 105 2.05 11.02 21.33
N SER A 106 2.63 10.55 20.24
CA SER A 106 3.73 11.20 19.55
C SER A 106 3.34 11.43 18.09
N ASP A 107 3.47 12.67 17.65
CA ASP A 107 3.38 13.02 16.23
C ASP A 107 4.74 12.76 15.60
N GLU A 108 4.79 11.78 14.71
CA GLU A 108 5.99 11.51 13.95
C GLU A 108 6.01 12.41 12.73
N ASN A 109 6.98 13.33 12.69
CA ASN A 109 7.27 14.16 11.53
C ASN A 109 7.90 13.35 10.36
N LEU A 110 7.47 12.11 10.15
CA LEU A 110 7.85 11.24 9.04
C LEU A 110 6.99 11.55 7.81
N ILE A 111 6.98 12.81 7.40
CA ILE A 111 6.28 13.25 6.20
C ILE A 111 7.20 13.00 5.00
N ASN A 112 6.77 12.14 4.10
CA ASN A 112 7.44 11.88 2.81
C ASN A 112 6.43 11.92 1.65
N GLU A 113 6.86 11.57 0.45
CA GLU A 113 5.98 11.61 -0.74
C GLU A 113 4.76 10.68 -0.63
N ASP A 114 4.83 9.63 0.19
CA ASP A 114 3.77 8.64 0.39
C ASP A 114 2.99 8.85 1.70
N VAL A 115 3.63 9.38 2.73
CA VAL A 115 3.07 9.54 4.09
C VAL A 115 2.75 11.01 4.36
N ALA A 116 1.45 11.31 4.49
CA ALA A 116 0.99 12.65 4.78
C ALA A 116 0.93 12.94 6.29
N GLU A 117 0.66 11.95 7.13
CA GLU A 117 0.63 12.03 8.60
C GLU A 117 0.96 10.66 9.20
N SER A 118 1.69 10.63 10.33
CA SER A 118 1.97 9.43 11.13
C SER A 118 1.90 9.79 12.62
N ILE A 119 1.06 9.11 13.37
CA ILE A 119 0.87 9.29 14.82
C ILE A 119 1.10 7.95 15.49
N ILE A 120 1.92 7.92 16.54
CA ILE A 120 2.14 6.74 17.37
C ILE A 120 1.52 6.94 18.74
N PHE A 121 0.85 5.91 19.21
CA PHE A 121 0.29 5.76 20.54
C PHE A 121 0.98 4.59 21.23
N PHE A 122 1.60 4.82 22.38
CA PHE A 122 2.37 3.79 23.06
C PHE A 122 2.25 3.92 24.57
N ASP A 123 2.41 2.79 25.27
CA ASP A 123 2.55 2.73 26.72
C ASP A 123 3.93 2.17 27.05
N TYR A 124 4.74 2.91 27.79
CA TYR A 124 6.08 2.46 28.20
C TYR A 124 6.07 1.22 29.10
N GLN A 125 4.92 0.91 29.73
CA GLN A 125 4.76 -0.27 30.58
C GLN A 125 4.23 -1.48 29.82
N SER A 126 3.89 -1.32 28.54
CA SER A 126 3.30 -2.37 27.71
C SER A 126 4.12 -2.60 26.45
N ASP A 127 4.09 -3.84 25.95
CA ASP A 127 4.58 -4.16 24.61
C ASP A 127 3.57 -3.79 23.50
N PHE A 128 2.46 -3.15 23.89
CA PHE A 128 1.42 -2.65 23.00
C PHE A 128 1.85 -1.32 22.36
N SER A 129 1.80 -1.27 21.03
CA SER A 129 1.88 -0.02 20.26
C SER A 129 0.78 0.04 19.21
N LEU A 130 0.16 1.21 19.10
CA LEU A 130 -0.82 1.56 18.08
C LEU A 130 -0.26 2.70 17.25
N SER A 131 -0.49 2.67 15.95
CA SER A 131 -0.18 3.80 15.07
C SER A 131 -1.36 4.13 14.18
N THR A 132 -1.45 5.39 13.77
CA THR A 132 -2.34 5.82 12.70
C THR A 132 -1.53 6.55 11.64
N GLY A 133 -1.80 6.29 10.37
CA GLY A 133 -1.16 6.96 9.26
C GLY A 133 -2.15 7.42 8.20
N VAL A 134 -1.83 8.49 7.49
CA VAL A 134 -2.56 8.92 6.29
C VAL A 134 -1.61 8.84 5.11
N LEU A 135 -1.94 7.97 4.17
CA LEU A 135 -1.10 7.61 3.03
C LEU A 135 -1.71 8.13 1.72
N ASN A 136 -0.88 8.51 0.77
CA ASN A 136 -1.32 9.03 -0.51
C ASN A 136 -1.85 7.92 -1.42
N ASN A 137 -3.03 8.14 -2.03
CA ASN A 137 -3.63 7.24 -3.03
C ASN A 137 -4.10 8.04 -4.26
N PRO A 138 -3.18 8.66 -5.02
CA PRO A 138 -3.52 9.53 -6.14
C PRO A 138 -4.19 8.78 -7.32
N LYS A 139 -4.03 7.45 -7.36
CA LYS A 139 -4.65 6.57 -8.37
C LYS A 139 -6.05 6.11 -7.98
N GLU A 140 -6.52 6.46 -6.77
CA GLU A 140 -7.80 6.01 -6.21
C GLU A 140 -7.96 4.47 -6.22
N LEU A 141 -6.85 3.76 -6.03
CA LEU A 141 -6.86 2.29 -6.04
C LEU A 141 -7.69 1.77 -4.85
N PRO A 142 -8.43 0.67 -5.04
CA PRO A 142 -8.99 -0.10 -3.92
C PRO A 142 -7.88 -0.47 -2.91
N PRO A 143 -8.17 -0.56 -1.60
CA PRO A 143 -7.13 -0.75 -0.57
C PRO A 143 -6.19 -1.94 -0.81
N ASN A 144 -6.71 -3.07 -1.30
CA ASN A 144 -5.90 -4.26 -1.59
C ASN A 144 -4.98 -4.08 -2.81
N GLU A 145 -5.42 -3.33 -3.83
CA GLU A 145 -4.61 -3.00 -5.00
C GLU A 145 -3.60 -1.91 -4.68
N TRP A 146 -4.01 -0.88 -3.92
CA TRP A 146 -3.12 0.14 -3.39
C TRP A 146 -2.00 -0.49 -2.57
N TYR A 147 -2.35 -1.43 -1.68
CA TYR A 147 -1.38 -2.11 -0.84
C TYR A 147 -0.33 -2.89 -1.65
N LYS A 148 -0.75 -3.60 -2.71
CA LYS A 148 0.19 -4.26 -3.63
C LYS A 148 1.12 -3.28 -4.32
N ASP A 149 0.58 -2.19 -4.87
CA ASP A 149 1.38 -1.12 -5.50
C ASP A 149 2.35 -0.47 -4.49
N PHE A 150 1.91 -0.26 -3.24
CA PHE A 150 2.73 0.31 -2.18
C PHE A 150 3.94 -0.58 -1.84
N ILE A 151 3.73 -1.89 -1.68
CA ILE A 151 4.82 -2.83 -1.39
C ILE A 151 5.77 -3.00 -2.59
N GLU A 152 5.25 -3.02 -3.82
CA GLU A 152 6.09 -3.08 -5.02
C GLU A 152 7.02 -1.87 -5.14
N ARG A 153 6.57 -0.69 -4.71
CA ARG A 153 7.38 0.54 -4.67
C ARG A 153 8.35 0.61 -3.49
N ASN A 154 8.08 -0.15 -2.42
CA ASN A 154 8.84 -0.13 -1.17
C ASN A 154 9.30 -1.56 -0.79
N PRO A 155 10.23 -2.17 -1.57
CA PRO A 155 10.60 -3.57 -1.43
C PRO A 155 11.36 -3.91 -0.13
N ASP A 156 11.80 -2.91 0.63
CA ASP A 156 12.79 -3.07 1.71
C ASP A 156 12.23 -3.65 3.03
N GLY A 157 10.97 -4.06 3.08
CA GLY A 157 10.27 -4.19 4.36
C GLY A 157 9.81 -5.58 4.77
N TYR A 158 8.73 -6.08 4.16
CA TYR A 158 7.90 -7.09 4.81
C TYR A 158 7.16 -7.94 3.77
N ILE A 159 7.23 -9.27 3.94
CA ILE A 159 6.31 -10.19 3.25
C ILE A 159 5.05 -10.24 4.11
N GLU A 160 4.14 -9.28 3.93
CA GLU A 160 2.87 -9.36 4.65
C GLU A 160 1.98 -10.44 4.06
N ILE A 161 1.28 -11.18 4.91
CA ILE A 161 0.30 -12.16 4.47
C ILE A 161 -1.05 -11.42 4.44
N PRO A 162 -1.58 -11.06 3.26
CA PRO A 162 -2.86 -10.40 3.19
C PRO A 162 -3.92 -11.34 3.75
N THR A 163 -4.54 -10.95 4.86
CA THR A 163 -5.67 -11.69 5.43
C THR A 163 -6.92 -10.93 5.07
N GLN A 164 -7.47 -11.25 3.91
CA GLN A 164 -8.67 -10.56 3.43
C GLN A 164 -9.86 -10.95 4.31
N SER A 165 -10.31 -10.03 5.15
CA SER A 165 -11.58 -10.10 5.86
C SER A 165 -12.53 -9.00 5.36
N ASN A 166 -13.83 -9.29 5.35
CA ASN A 166 -14.88 -8.29 5.08
C ASN A 166 -15.03 -7.36 6.30
N LEU A 167 -14.03 -6.51 6.54
CA LEU A 167 -14.04 -5.54 7.63
C LEU A 167 -14.72 -4.24 7.17
N LYS A 168 -15.57 -3.68 8.03
CA LYS A 168 -16.09 -2.32 7.88
C LYS A 168 -15.63 -1.46 9.03
N VAL A 169 -15.12 -0.28 8.73
CA VAL A 169 -14.75 0.74 9.72
C VAL A 169 -15.47 2.02 9.35
N ASP A 170 -16.26 2.56 10.27
CA ASP A 170 -17.09 3.75 10.04
C ASP A 170 -17.96 3.65 8.77
N GLY A 171 -18.46 2.45 8.46
CA GLY A 171 -19.26 2.16 7.26
C GLY A 171 -18.46 1.94 5.96
N TYR A 172 -17.16 2.22 5.94
CA TYR A 172 -16.28 2.02 4.78
C TYR A 172 -15.71 0.59 4.75
N SER A 173 -15.63 0.00 3.56
CA SER A 173 -14.90 -1.25 3.36
C SER A 173 -13.42 -1.05 3.65
N ALA A 174 -12.87 -1.84 4.56
CA ALA A 174 -11.48 -1.80 4.96
C ALA A 174 -10.76 -3.09 4.56
N PHE A 175 -9.44 -3.00 4.41
CA PHE A 175 -8.56 -4.13 4.13
C PHE A 175 -7.63 -4.35 5.32
N LYS A 176 -7.58 -5.58 5.84
CA LYS A 176 -6.74 -5.96 6.98
C LYS A 176 -5.56 -6.79 6.50
N THR A 177 -4.37 -6.52 7.04
CA THR A 177 -3.19 -7.39 6.87
C THR A 177 -2.67 -7.81 8.23
N SER A 178 -1.97 -8.94 8.25
CA SER A 178 -1.28 -9.43 9.45
C SER A 178 0.04 -10.06 9.04
N TYR A 179 1.12 -9.74 9.75
CA TYR A 179 2.42 -10.28 9.41
C TYR A 179 3.36 -10.33 10.61
N PRO A 180 4.28 -11.30 10.64
CA PRO A 180 5.38 -11.31 11.59
C PRO A 180 6.38 -10.18 11.26
N ALA A 181 6.61 -9.26 12.20
CA ALA A 181 7.67 -8.27 12.14
C ALA A 181 8.82 -8.67 13.09
N LYS A 182 10.06 -8.66 12.60
CA LYS A 182 11.24 -8.82 13.47
C LYS A 182 11.58 -7.47 14.09
N THR A 183 11.60 -7.38 15.41
CA THR A 183 12.11 -6.17 16.06
C THR A 183 13.64 -6.17 15.98
N SER A 184 14.24 -5.06 15.57
CA SER A 184 15.68 -4.93 15.38
C SER A 184 16.44 -4.69 16.69
N SER A 185 15.79 -4.79 17.86
CA SER A 185 16.28 -4.12 19.06
C SER A 185 17.57 -4.70 19.63
N GLU A 186 17.92 -5.99 19.49
CA GLU A 186 19.16 -6.49 20.15
C GLU A 186 19.62 -7.91 19.71
N GLY A 187 19.66 -8.20 18.41
CA GLY A 187 20.34 -9.40 17.88
C GLY A 187 19.65 -10.76 18.10
N PHE A 188 18.61 -10.82 18.94
CA PHE A 188 17.66 -11.94 19.05
C PHE A 188 16.28 -11.42 18.63
N GLY A 189 16.05 -11.32 17.32
CA GLY A 189 14.84 -10.71 16.76
C GLY A 189 13.59 -11.49 17.15
N GLU A 190 12.94 -11.10 18.24
CA GLU A 190 11.60 -11.56 18.56
C GLU A 190 10.68 -11.14 17.41
N THR A 191 9.86 -12.10 17.00
CA THR A 191 8.86 -11.87 15.96
C THR A 191 7.58 -11.46 16.63
N VAL A 192 7.19 -10.19 16.47
CA VAL A 192 5.93 -9.66 16.95
C VAL A 192 4.93 -9.62 15.79
N PRO A 193 3.68 -10.04 15.98
CA PRO A 193 2.67 -9.85 14.95
C PRO A 193 2.34 -8.37 14.82
N PHE A 194 2.35 -7.91 13.59
CA PHE A 194 1.85 -6.61 13.20
C PHE A 194 0.51 -6.80 12.49
N GLN A 195 -0.47 -5.96 12.79
CA GLN A 195 -1.74 -5.89 12.07
C GLN A 195 -1.96 -4.48 11.57
N ASN A 196 -2.34 -4.35 10.30
CA ASN A 196 -2.72 -3.06 9.72
C ASN A 196 -4.15 -3.14 9.19
N VAL A 197 -4.90 -2.06 9.36
CA VAL A 197 -6.21 -1.84 8.75
C VAL A 197 -6.14 -0.61 7.85
N TYR A 198 -6.48 -0.79 6.58
CA TYR A 198 -6.43 0.22 5.54
C TYR A 198 -7.84 0.62 5.10
N ILE A 199 -8.18 1.90 5.20
CA ILE A 199 -9.51 2.46 4.95
C ILE A 199 -9.40 3.52 3.83
N PRO A 200 -10.03 3.33 2.67
CA PRO A 200 -9.92 4.28 1.57
C PRO A 200 -10.89 5.46 1.76
N LYS A 201 -10.36 6.69 1.72
CA LYS A 201 -11.19 7.91 1.71
C LYS A 201 -10.41 9.11 1.17
N TYR A 202 -11.06 10.03 0.45
CA TYR A 202 -10.46 11.28 -0.04
C TYR A 202 -9.18 11.14 -0.89
N GLN A 203 -9.09 10.13 -1.75
CA GLN A 203 -7.86 9.82 -2.50
C GLN A 203 -6.65 9.56 -1.57
N LYS A 204 -6.93 9.09 -0.35
CA LYS A 204 -5.95 8.66 0.67
C LYS A 204 -6.30 7.25 1.15
N ILE A 205 -5.33 6.63 1.80
CA ILE A 205 -5.54 5.45 2.65
C ILE A 205 -5.27 5.85 4.09
N PHE A 206 -6.26 5.67 4.96
CA PHE A 206 -6.10 5.78 6.40
C PHE A 206 -5.68 4.41 6.91
N MET A 207 -4.51 4.36 7.54
CA MET A 207 -3.92 3.16 8.11
C MET A 207 -4.05 3.22 9.63
N ILE A 208 -4.48 2.12 10.24
CA ILE A 208 -4.43 1.92 11.70
C ILE A 208 -3.62 0.66 11.93
N GLY A 209 -2.44 0.82 12.51
CA GLY A 209 -1.48 -0.25 12.78
C GLY A 209 -1.46 -0.63 14.25
N PHE A 210 -1.21 -1.89 14.53
CA PHE A 210 -1.11 -2.42 15.89
C PHE A 210 -0.02 -3.49 15.97
N THR A 211 0.75 -3.47 17.05
CA THR A 211 1.68 -4.53 17.42
C THR A 211 1.60 -4.81 18.92
N SER A 212 1.70 -6.09 19.28
CA SER A 212 1.91 -6.52 20.66
C SER A 212 2.57 -7.90 20.72
N LYS A 213 3.29 -8.16 21.82
CA LYS A 213 3.76 -9.50 22.17
C LYS A 213 2.62 -10.42 22.65
N ALA A 214 1.54 -9.89 23.25
CA ALA A 214 0.44 -10.66 23.86
C ALA A 214 -0.83 -10.71 22.97
N ILE A 215 -0.72 -11.42 21.85
CA ILE A 215 -1.68 -11.42 20.72
C ILE A 215 -3.17 -11.54 21.11
N LEU A 216 -3.54 -12.46 22.02
CA LEU A 216 -4.94 -12.82 22.25
C LEU A 216 -5.75 -11.78 23.03
N GLU A 217 -5.15 -11.13 24.02
CA GLU A 217 -5.86 -10.12 24.82
C GLU A 217 -5.87 -8.77 24.09
N ASP A 218 -4.75 -8.42 23.47
CA ASP A 218 -4.57 -7.11 22.85
C ASP A 218 -5.33 -6.96 21.52
N THR A 219 -5.64 -8.07 20.84
CA THR A 219 -6.53 -8.05 19.67
C THR A 219 -7.92 -7.53 20.01
N LYS A 220 -8.44 -7.81 21.22
CA LYS A 220 -9.73 -7.26 21.66
C LYS A 220 -9.67 -5.75 21.85
N ILE A 221 -8.60 -5.25 22.48
CA ILE A 221 -8.37 -3.81 22.64
C ILE A 221 -8.23 -3.15 21.27
N PHE A 222 -7.51 -3.77 20.34
CA PHE A 222 -7.38 -3.25 18.98
C PHE A 222 -8.72 -3.16 18.26
N ASP A 223 -9.54 -4.21 18.31
CA ASP A 223 -10.88 -4.20 17.72
C ASP A 223 -11.79 -3.14 18.39
N GLN A 224 -11.68 -2.95 19.71
CA GLN A 224 -12.37 -1.86 20.41
C GLN A 224 -11.89 -0.49 19.90
N ILE A 225 -10.57 -0.26 19.77
CA ILE A 225 -10.00 0.99 19.23
C ILE A 225 -10.51 1.26 17.82
N LEU A 226 -10.46 0.26 16.94
CA LEU A 226 -10.98 0.34 15.58
C LEU A 226 -12.47 0.72 15.55
N SER A 227 -13.28 0.20 16.48
CA SER A 227 -14.70 0.52 16.56
C SER A 227 -15.00 1.99 16.93
N THR A 228 -13.99 2.71 17.46
CA THR A 228 -14.12 4.13 17.80
C THR A 228 -13.60 5.07 16.71
N PHE A 229 -12.97 4.53 15.67
CA PHE A 229 -12.50 5.33 14.55
C PHE A 229 -13.69 5.89 13.79
N GLN A 230 -13.67 7.20 13.53
CA GLN A 230 -14.73 7.92 12.82
C GLN A 230 -14.13 9.01 11.95
N PHE A 231 -14.66 9.16 10.75
CA PHE A 231 -14.46 10.36 9.95
C PHE A 231 -15.42 11.48 10.43
N LEU A 232 -15.03 12.75 10.23
CA LEU A 232 -15.70 13.92 10.82
C LEU A 232 -16.49 14.79 9.83
N ASP A 233 -16.75 14.27 8.64
CA ASP A 233 -17.49 14.91 7.53
C ASP A 233 -18.99 14.61 7.52
#